data_AF-V8RCE7-F1
#
_entry.id   AF-V8RCE7-F1
#
_cell.length_a   1.000
_cell.length_b   1.000
_cell.length_c   1.000
_cell.angle_alpha   90.00
_cell.angle_beta   90.00
_cell.angle_gamma   90.00
#
_symmetry.space_group_name_H-M   'P 1'
#
loop_
_entity.id
_entity.type
_entity.pdbx_description
1 polymer ?
#
loop_
_entity_poly.entity_id
_entity_poly.type
_entity_poly.pdbx_seq_one_letter_code
_entity_poly.pdbx_strand_id
1 'polypeptide(L)'
;MDAAVAGLLGALVGAVGSVGAIWVQSHFLAKRERAKAAMESATQNRAQDIQLALANNGIPNVAPAAAYVHHHRVMLDLLEGKSLAPEKLEQAFARNVRFSDRLKDLNSKWVTHGELDEAAKDKTE
;
A
#
# COMPACT_ATOMS: atom_id res chain seq x y z
N MET A 1 -4.08 41.55 37.78
CA MET A 1 -2.95 41.11 36.94
C MET A 1 -2.95 39.59 36.71
N ASP A 2 -3.46 38.77 37.62
CA ASP A 2 -3.49 37.30 37.47
C ASP A 2 -4.25 36.75 36.25
N ALA A 3 -5.42 37.30 35.93
CA ALA A 3 -6.26 36.76 34.84
C ALA A 3 -5.60 36.89 33.45
N ALA A 4 -4.80 37.94 33.24
CA ALA A 4 -4.10 38.16 31.98
C ALA A 4 -2.94 37.18 31.79
N VAL A 5 -2.21 36.86 32.87
CA VAL A 5 -1.10 35.89 32.85
C VAL A 5 -1.66 34.46 32.70
N ALA A 6 -2.74 34.13 33.39
CA ALA A 6 -3.43 32.84 33.25
C ALA A 6 -4.01 32.65 31.83
N GLY A 7 -4.59 33.70 31.24
CA GLY A 7 -5.06 33.68 29.85
C GLY A 7 -3.94 33.50 28.83
N LEU A 8 -2.78 34.14 29.05
CA LEU A 8 -1.61 34.00 28.18
C LEU A 8 -0.99 32.59 28.25
N LEU A 9 -0.92 32.01 29.45
CA LEU A 9 -0.47 30.63 29.65
C LEU A 9 -1.45 29.61 29.05
N GLY A 10 -2.74 29.82 29.22
CA GLY A 10 -3.78 28.99 28.58
C GLY A 10 -3.73 29.05 27.06
N ALA A 11 -3.52 30.23 26.49
CA ALA A 11 -3.35 30.41 25.04
C ALA A 11 -2.08 29.72 24.53
N LEU A 12 -0.97 29.75 25.28
CA LEU A 12 0.28 29.10 24.90
C LEU A 12 0.17 27.58 24.94
N VAL A 13 -0.46 27.03 25.99
CA VAL A 13 -0.76 25.58 26.07
C VAL A 13 -1.71 25.15 24.95
N GLY A 14 -2.74 25.95 24.67
CA GLY A 14 -3.67 25.70 23.57
C GLY A 14 -3.00 25.72 22.20
N ALA A 15 -2.08 26.66 21.97
CA ALA A 15 -1.33 26.77 20.72
C ALA A 15 -0.34 25.61 20.52
N VAL A 16 0.36 25.17 21.57
CA VAL A 16 1.26 24.01 21.50
C VAL A 16 0.47 22.71 21.30
N GLY A 17 -0.67 22.56 21.99
CA GLY A 17 -1.57 21.42 21.84
C GLY A 17 -2.16 21.32 20.43
N SER A 18 -2.56 22.43 19.82
CA SER A 18 -3.12 22.45 18.47
C SER A 18 -2.07 22.09 17.41
N VAL A 19 -0.85 22.62 17.53
CA VAL A 19 0.26 22.27 16.62
C VAL A 19 0.61 20.78 16.74
N GLY A 20 0.65 20.24 17.96
CA GLY A 20 0.88 18.82 18.19
C GLY A 20 -0.21 17.93 17.57
N ALA A 21 -1.48 18.29 17.76
CA ALA A 21 -2.60 17.57 17.17
C ALA A 21 -2.58 17.61 15.63
N ILE A 22 -2.31 18.77 15.03
CA ILE A 22 -2.17 18.94 13.58
C ILE A 22 -1.02 18.07 13.05
N TRP A 23 0.11 18.02 13.75
CA TRP A 23 1.24 17.19 13.35
C TRP A 23 0.87 15.70 13.32
N VAL A 24 0.25 15.20 14.38
CA VAL A 24 -0.20 13.79 14.45
C VAL A 24 -1.20 13.49 13.34
N GLN A 25 -2.21 14.33 13.16
CA GLN A 25 -3.21 14.15 12.10
C GLN A 25 -2.57 14.16 10.71
N SER A 26 -1.66 15.11 10.45
CA SER A 26 -0.94 15.22 9.18
C SER A 26 -0.08 13.98 8.90
N HIS A 27 0.55 13.42 9.93
CA HIS A 27 1.37 12.22 9.79
C HIS A 27 0.52 11.00 9.38
N PHE A 28 -0.63 10.79 10.03
CA PHE A 28 -1.53 9.70 9.69
C PHE A 28 -2.22 9.89 8.33
N LEU A 29 -2.60 11.12 7.99
CA LEU A 29 -3.16 11.46 6.68
C LEU A 29 -2.15 11.18 5.56
N ALA A 30 -0.90 11.59 5.73
CA ALA A 30 0.17 11.32 4.77
C ALA A 30 0.35 9.81 4.54
N LYS A 31 0.36 9.01 5.61
CA LYS A 31 0.47 7.54 5.50
C LYS A 31 -0.71 6.94 4.73
N ARG A 32 -1.93 7.43 4.96
CA ARG A 32 -3.14 6.97 4.26
C ARG A 32 -3.13 7.35 2.78
N GLU A 33 -2.80 8.59 2.46
CA GLU A 33 -2.74 9.06 1.07
C GLU A 33 -1.68 8.29 0.27
N ARG A 34 -0.55 7.93 0.87
CA ARG A 34 0.45 7.05 0.25
C ARG A 34 -0.10 5.67 -0.10
N ALA A 35 -0.81 5.04 0.84
CA ALA A 35 -1.41 3.73 0.60
C ALA A 35 -2.47 3.80 -0.50
N LYS A 36 -3.26 4.87 -0.52
CA LYS A 36 -4.27 5.11 -1.55
C LYS A 36 -3.64 5.31 -2.93
N ALA A 37 -2.60 6.14 -3.02
CA ALA A 37 -1.86 6.35 -4.26
C ALA A 37 -1.26 5.05 -4.80
N ALA A 38 -0.63 4.24 -3.94
CA ALA A 38 -0.10 2.93 -4.33
C ALA A 38 -1.19 1.99 -4.88
N MET A 39 -2.37 1.97 -4.26
CA MET A 39 -3.51 1.15 -4.70
C MET A 39 -4.09 1.64 -6.03
N GLU A 40 -4.22 2.96 -6.21
CA GLU A 40 -4.76 3.55 -7.43
C GLU A 40 -3.84 3.26 -8.63
N SER A 41 -2.53 3.51 -8.48
CA SER A 41 -1.54 3.19 -9.52
C SER A 41 -1.50 1.69 -9.82
N ALA A 42 -1.55 0.84 -8.79
CA ALA A 42 -1.59 -0.61 -8.97
C ALA A 42 -2.84 -1.07 -9.75
N THR A 43 -4.00 -0.48 -9.47
CA THR A 43 -5.27 -0.82 -10.13
C THR A 43 -5.25 -0.40 -11.60
N GLN A 44 -4.76 0.81 -11.88
CA GLN A 44 -4.61 1.30 -13.25
C GLN A 44 -3.62 0.46 -14.06
N ASN A 45 -2.45 0.16 -13.50
CA ASN A 45 -1.43 -0.63 -14.20
C ASN A 45 -1.92 -2.06 -14.50
N ARG A 46 -2.58 -2.71 -13.52
CA ARG A 46 -3.21 -4.02 -13.76
C ARG A 46 -4.29 -3.96 -14.83
N ALA A 47 -5.11 -2.91 -14.84
CA ALA A 47 -6.16 -2.75 -15.84
C ALA A 47 -5.58 -2.61 -17.26
N GLN A 48 -4.47 -1.87 -17.40
CA GLN A 48 -3.73 -1.75 -18.67
C GLN A 48 -3.18 -3.11 -19.12
N ASP A 49 -2.54 -3.86 -18.23
CA ASP A 49 -2.00 -5.19 -18.57
C ASP A 49 -3.10 -6.18 -18.98
N ILE A 50 -4.26 -6.14 -18.32
CA ILE A 50 -5.42 -6.94 -18.73
C ILE A 50 -5.91 -6.53 -20.13
N GLN A 51 -6.04 -5.22 -20.39
CA GLN A 51 -6.47 -4.74 -21.70
C GLN A 51 -5.51 -5.15 -22.82
N LEU A 52 -4.19 -5.07 -22.57
CA LEU A 52 -3.17 -5.52 -23.51
C LEU A 52 -3.21 -7.04 -23.73
N ALA A 53 -3.41 -7.82 -22.67
CA ALA A 53 -3.53 -9.27 -22.79
C ALA A 53 -4.77 -9.69 -23.61
N LEU A 54 -5.91 -9.04 -23.37
CA LEU A 54 -7.16 -9.27 -24.11
C LEU A 54 -7.03 -8.83 -25.57
N ALA A 55 -6.39 -7.69 -25.86
CA ALA A 55 -6.18 -7.20 -27.22
C ALA A 55 -5.33 -8.15 -28.07
N ASN A 56 -4.40 -8.88 -27.45
CA ASN A 56 -3.51 -9.83 -28.13
C ASN A 56 -4.09 -11.26 -28.24
N ASN A 57 -5.40 -11.47 -27.94
CA ASN A 57 -6.04 -12.79 -27.87
C ASN A 57 -5.30 -13.82 -27.00
N GLY A 58 -4.50 -13.33 -26.04
CA GLY A 58 -3.76 -14.19 -25.12
C GLY A 58 -4.63 -14.62 -23.94
N ILE A 59 -4.36 -15.82 -23.40
CA ILE A 59 -4.85 -16.15 -22.05
C ILE A 59 -4.17 -15.16 -21.09
N PRO A 60 -4.92 -14.36 -20.33
CA PRO A 60 -4.33 -13.34 -19.47
C PRO A 60 -3.53 -13.99 -18.33
N ASN A 61 -2.22 -14.16 -18.52
CA ASN A 61 -1.27 -14.51 -17.47
C ASN A 61 -0.88 -13.26 -16.65
N VAL A 62 -1.89 -12.53 -16.20
CA VAL A 62 -1.73 -11.28 -15.45
C VAL A 62 -1.40 -11.62 -13.99
N ALA A 63 -0.49 -10.87 -13.38
CA ALA A 63 -0.16 -11.09 -11.98
C ALA A 63 -1.36 -10.81 -11.06
N PRO A 64 -1.43 -11.45 -9.88
CA PRO A 64 -2.44 -11.12 -8.87
C PRO A 64 -2.35 -9.65 -8.45
N ALA A 65 -3.49 -9.04 -8.09
CA ALA A 65 -3.56 -7.61 -7.74
C ALA A 65 -2.59 -7.22 -6.61
N ALA A 66 -2.38 -8.11 -5.65
CA ALA A 66 -1.44 -7.89 -4.54
C ALA A 66 0.01 -7.68 -5.01
N ALA A 67 0.42 -8.28 -6.14
CA ALA A 67 1.75 -8.07 -6.71
C ALA A 67 1.93 -6.62 -7.20
N TYR A 68 0.91 -6.04 -7.86
CA TYR A 68 0.95 -4.65 -8.31
C TYR A 68 0.98 -3.66 -7.14
N VAL A 69 0.18 -3.92 -6.10
CA VAL A 69 0.16 -3.07 -4.89
C VAL A 69 1.52 -3.11 -4.19
N HIS A 70 2.11 -4.30 -4.04
CA HIS A 70 3.43 -4.45 -3.44
C HIS A 70 4.51 -3.73 -4.25
N HIS A 71 4.49 -3.87 -5.58
CA HIS A 71 5.42 -3.19 -6.46
C HIS A 71 5.40 -1.66 -6.26
N HIS A 72 4.22 -1.04 -6.35
CA HIS A 72 4.10 0.41 -6.21
C HIS A 72 4.46 0.90 -4.82
N ARG A 73 4.16 0.13 -3.77
CA ARG A 73 4.61 0.46 -2.42
C ARG A 73 6.14 0.49 -2.32
N VAL A 74 6.83 -0.54 -2.83
CA VAL A 74 8.30 -0.59 -2.78
C VAL A 74 8.92 0.54 -3.61
N MET A 75 8.32 0.89 -4.75
CA MET A 75 8.79 2.02 -5.56
C MET A 75 8.63 3.37 -4.83
N LEU A 76 7.48 3.59 -4.16
CA LEU A 76 7.27 4.79 -3.34
C LEU A 76 8.27 4.86 -2.18
N ASP A 77 8.54 3.73 -1.50
CA ASP A 77 9.52 3.67 -0.42
C ASP A 77 10.94 4.03 -0.92
N LEU A 78 11.32 3.60 -2.13
CA LEU A 78 12.62 3.93 -2.74
C LEU A 78 12.71 5.41 -3.16
N LEU A 79 11.63 5.97 -3.69
CA LEU A 79 11.53 7.39 -4.06
C LEU A 79 11.65 8.28 -2.81
N GLU A 80 10.93 7.96 -1.74
CA GLU A 80 10.98 8.71 -0.48
C GLU A 80 12.35 8.58 0.21
N GLY A 81 12.96 7.40 0.15
CA GLY A 81 14.30 7.15 0.69
C GLY A 81 15.44 7.84 -0.07
N LYS A 82 15.15 8.62 -1.13
CA LYS A 82 16.12 9.29 -2.03
C LYS A 82 17.19 8.35 -2.60
N SER A 83 16.91 7.06 -2.67
CA SER A 83 17.90 6.04 -2.98
C SER A 83 17.50 5.25 -4.21
N LEU A 84 17.42 5.93 -5.35
CA LEU A 84 17.22 5.36 -6.68
C LEU A 84 18.51 4.76 -7.27
N ALA A 85 19.40 4.27 -6.40
CA ALA A 85 20.60 3.58 -6.85
C ALA A 85 20.18 2.36 -7.69
N PRO A 86 20.78 2.14 -8.88
CA PRO A 86 20.39 1.05 -9.78
C PRO A 86 20.33 -0.32 -9.07
N GLU A 87 21.27 -0.59 -8.17
CA GLU A 87 21.36 -1.86 -7.44
C GLU A 87 20.14 -2.08 -6.53
N LYS A 88 19.61 -1.01 -5.92
CA LYS A 88 18.43 -1.11 -5.06
C LYS A 88 17.15 -1.29 -5.85
N LEU A 89 17.08 -0.69 -7.04
CA LEU A 89 15.98 -0.89 -7.98
C LEU A 89 15.98 -2.35 -8.46
N GLU A 90 17.12 -2.86 -8.93
CA GLU A 90 17.25 -4.26 -9.36
C GLU A 90 16.85 -5.24 -8.25
N GLN A 91 17.32 -5.01 -7.03
CA GLN A 91 16.92 -5.83 -5.89
C GLN A 91 15.42 -5.74 -5.60
N ALA A 92 14.81 -4.56 -5.73
CA ALA A 92 13.37 -4.38 -5.55
C ALA A 92 12.57 -5.11 -6.64
N PHE A 93 12.99 -5.03 -7.89
CA PHE A 93 12.40 -5.79 -8.99
C PHE A 93 12.54 -7.30 -8.76
N ALA A 94 13.73 -7.79 -8.41
CA ALA A 94 13.98 -9.21 -8.14
C ALA A 94 13.16 -9.75 -6.95
N ARG A 95 12.90 -8.93 -5.92
CA ARG A 95 11.98 -9.28 -4.83
C ARG A 95 10.54 -9.32 -5.32
N ASN A 96 10.13 -8.36 -6.13
CA ASN A 96 8.77 -8.28 -6.64
C ASN A 96 8.41 -9.43 -7.58
N VAL A 97 9.34 -9.85 -8.45
CA VAL A 97 9.17 -11.05 -9.29
C VAL A 97 8.93 -12.28 -8.43
N ARG A 98 9.81 -12.55 -7.45
CA ARG A 98 9.66 -13.67 -6.52
C ARG A 98 8.35 -13.62 -5.73
N PHE A 99 7.93 -12.44 -5.31
CA PHE A 99 6.66 -12.25 -4.62
C PHE A 99 5.46 -12.55 -5.53
N SER A 100 5.49 -12.04 -6.76
CA SER A 100 4.47 -12.31 -7.78
C SER A 100 4.37 -13.81 -8.09
N ASP A 101 5.50 -14.50 -8.28
CA ASP A 101 5.51 -15.94 -8.57
C ASP A 101 4.91 -16.74 -7.42
N ARG A 102 5.26 -16.39 -6.18
CA ARG A 102 4.67 -17.00 -4.99
C ARG A 102 3.18 -16.75 -4.87
N LEU A 103 2.72 -15.54 -5.22
CA LEU A 103 1.29 -15.24 -5.25
C LEU A 103 0.57 -16.01 -6.36
N LYS A 104 1.20 -16.22 -7.52
CA LYS A 104 0.64 -17.05 -8.59
C LYS A 104 0.51 -18.51 -8.15
N ASP A 105 1.54 -19.08 -7.51
CA ASP A 105 1.51 -20.44 -6.94
C ASP A 105 0.41 -20.60 -5.88
N LEU A 106 0.29 -19.63 -4.96
CA LEU A 106 -0.78 -19.63 -3.96
C LEU A 106 -2.16 -19.49 -4.61
N ASN A 107 -2.30 -18.61 -5.59
CA ASN A 107 -3.55 -18.44 -6.31
C ASN A 107 -3.92 -19.70 -7.10
N SER A 108 -2.98 -20.40 -7.74
CA SER A 108 -3.27 -21.67 -8.40
C SER A 108 -3.75 -22.72 -7.40
N LYS A 109 -3.12 -22.81 -6.22
CA LYS A 109 -3.54 -23.72 -5.15
C LYS A 109 -4.95 -23.41 -4.65
N TRP A 110 -5.27 -22.13 -4.46
CA TRP A 110 -6.59 -21.70 -3.97
C TRP A 110 -7.69 -21.79 -5.04
N VAL A 111 -7.37 -21.62 -6.32
CA VAL A 111 -8.32 -21.81 -7.44
C VAL A 111 -8.64 -23.29 -7.65
N THR A 112 -7.72 -24.21 -7.35
CA THR A 112 -8.00 -25.67 -7.39
C THR A 112 -8.81 -26.19 -6.20
N HIS A 113 -9.03 -25.39 -5.16
CA HIS A 113 -9.62 -25.87 -3.93
C HIS A 113 -10.95 -25.17 -3.61
N GLY A 114 -12.04 -25.92 -3.75
CA GLY A 114 -13.27 -25.69 -2.98
C GLY A 114 -13.09 -25.76 -1.46
N GLU A 115 -11.85 -25.88 -0.97
CA GLU A 115 -11.47 -25.95 0.44
C GLU A 115 -11.57 -24.60 1.17
N LEU A 116 -11.72 -23.47 0.47
CA LEU A 116 -12.02 -22.19 1.14
C LEU A 116 -13.45 -22.16 1.71
N ASP A 117 -14.40 -22.85 1.09
CA ASP A 117 -15.75 -23.03 1.66
C ASP A 117 -15.72 -23.98 2.86
N GLU A 118 -14.82 -24.96 2.89
CA GLU A 118 -14.64 -25.83 4.07
C GLU A 118 -13.87 -25.13 5.20
N ALA A 119 -12.78 -24.43 4.90
CA ALA A 119 -12.00 -23.68 5.90
C ALA A 119 -12.74 -22.46 6.46
N ALA A 120 -13.72 -21.91 5.72
CA ALA A 120 -14.64 -20.89 6.22
C ALA A 120 -15.73 -21.49 7.12
N LYS A 121 -16.20 -22.72 6.85
CA LYS A 121 -17.17 -23.44 7.69
C LYS A 121 -16.57 -23.91 9.01
N ASP A 122 -15.32 -24.41 8.99
CA ASP A 122 -14.60 -24.94 10.16
C ASP A 122 -14.20 -23.87 11.20
N LYS A 123 -14.44 -22.58 10.92
CA LYS A 123 -14.26 -21.47 11.87
C LYS A 123 -15.56 -20.89 12.42
N THR A 124 -16.70 -21.50 12.09
CA THR A 124 -18.03 -21.06 12.50
C THR A 124 -18.78 -22.08 13.37
N GLU A 125 -18.17 -23.21 13.71
CA GLU A 125 -18.65 -24.16 14.73
C GLU A 125 -17.87 -24.03 16.04
#